data_AF-A0A3M1JHB7-F1
#
_entry.id   AF-A0A3M1JHB7-F1
#
_cell.length_a   1.000
_cell.length_b   1.000
_cell.length_c   1.000
_cell.angle_alpha   90.00
_cell.angle_beta   90.00
_cell.angle_gamma   90.00
#
_symmetry.space_group_name_H-M   'P 1'
#
loop_
_entity.id
_entity.type
_entity.pdbx_description
1 polymer ?
#
loop_
_entity_poly.entity_id
_entity_poly.type
_entity_poly.pdbx_seq_one_letter_code
_entity_poly.pdbx_strand_id
1 'polypeptide(L)'
;MLKDKESDGERAVRAALESLGIEYEQEKEIHNLKGDSKKFRRADFFLPEYNVYIEYLGGWDKKDPLERRDERRRYYKKKQVYASNGIRCIYIYPNQLNYVSRVIQRKLKKFEDEAEEEHPEKNKRTLLITAIVVLILIIPAEGLEKIILAGVILALIYKLYKE
;
A
#
# COMPACT_ATOMS: atom_id res chain seq x y z
N MET A 1 10.34 17.67 21.52
CA MET A 1 9.90 17.44 20.13
C MET A 1 10.82 18.22 19.20
N LEU A 2 11.66 17.55 18.44
CA LEU A 2 12.54 18.18 17.44
C LEU A 2 11.69 18.57 16.23
N LYS A 3 11.11 19.78 16.26
CA LYS A 3 10.30 20.34 15.17
C LYS A 3 11.15 21.04 14.09
N ASP A 4 12.48 21.10 14.26
CA ASP A 4 13.36 22.02 13.53
C ASP A 4 14.09 21.43 12.31
N LYS A 5 13.70 20.25 11.81
CA LYS A 5 14.35 19.60 10.65
C LYS A 5 13.47 19.39 9.42
N GLU A 6 12.18 19.67 9.51
CA GLU A 6 11.21 19.40 8.43
C GLU A 6 11.34 20.45 7.31
N SER A 7 11.46 19.99 6.06
CA SER A 7 11.51 20.89 4.90
C SER A 7 10.13 21.43 4.51
N ASP A 8 10.06 22.54 3.74
CA ASP A 8 8.79 23.10 3.26
C ASP A 8 7.94 22.08 2.49
N GLY A 9 8.59 21.21 1.71
CA GLY A 9 7.88 20.17 0.98
C GLY A 9 7.39 19.03 1.88
N GLU A 10 8.15 18.65 2.91
CA GLU A 10 7.66 17.72 3.93
C GLU A 10 6.48 18.31 4.70
N ARG A 11 6.51 19.61 5.04
CA ARG A 11 5.35 20.30 5.62
C ARG A 11 4.11 20.24 4.73
N ALA A 12 4.29 20.39 3.42
CA ALA A 12 3.18 20.28 2.47
C ALA A 12 2.66 18.83 2.37
N VAL A 13 3.52 17.82 2.44
CA VAL A 13 3.11 16.40 2.52
C VAL A 13 2.35 16.13 3.81
N ARG A 14 2.87 16.61 4.95
CA ARG A 14 2.21 16.49 6.25
C ARG A 14 0.81 17.11 6.25
N ALA A 15 0.71 18.36 5.80
CA ALA A 15 -0.57 19.05 5.68
C ALA A 15 -1.55 18.31 4.74
N ALA A 16 -1.05 17.72 3.66
CA ALA A 16 -1.86 16.89 2.77
C ALA A 16 -2.38 15.63 3.48
N LEU A 17 -1.54 14.90 4.22
CA LEU A 17 -1.93 13.72 4.99
C LEU A 17 -2.97 14.08 6.07
N GLU A 18 -2.73 15.15 6.83
CA GLU A 18 -3.66 15.68 7.84
C GLU A 18 -5.02 16.05 7.20
N SER A 19 -5.02 16.71 6.04
CA SER A 19 -6.25 17.07 5.33
C SER A 19 -7.04 15.86 4.81
N LEU A 20 -6.36 14.74 4.58
CA LEU A 20 -6.95 13.48 4.13
C LEU A 20 -7.39 12.61 5.29
N GLY A 21 -7.07 12.98 6.54
CA GLY A 21 -7.33 12.15 7.72
C GLY A 21 -6.48 10.87 7.75
N ILE A 22 -5.32 10.85 7.09
CA ILE A 22 -4.46 9.68 7.02
C ILE A 22 -3.45 9.72 8.17
N GLU A 23 -3.40 8.65 8.98
CA GLU A 23 -2.40 8.49 10.03
C GLU A 23 -1.00 8.22 9.46
N TYR A 24 0.03 8.78 10.10
CA TYR A 24 1.41 8.63 9.65
C TYR A 24 2.43 8.65 10.79
N GLU A 25 3.57 8.01 10.55
CA GLU A 25 4.79 8.12 11.34
C GLU A 25 5.84 8.91 10.54
N GLN A 26 6.47 9.93 11.13
CA GLN A 26 7.57 10.67 10.47
C GLN A 26 8.93 10.01 10.70
N GLU A 27 9.86 10.23 9.78
CA GLU A 27 11.26 9.79 9.90
C GLU A 27 11.41 8.27 10.17
N LYS A 28 10.54 7.44 9.59
CA LYS A 28 10.52 5.99 9.82
C LYS A 28 11.79 5.32 9.31
N GLU A 29 12.50 4.63 10.20
CA GLU A 29 13.65 3.82 9.83
C GLU A 29 13.22 2.45 9.29
N ILE A 30 13.92 2.01 8.23
CA ILE A 30 13.75 0.73 7.57
C ILE A 30 15.08 0.00 7.63
N HIS A 31 15.08 -1.14 8.31
CA HIS A 31 16.27 -1.94 8.56
C HIS A 31 16.33 -3.16 7.64
N ASN A 32 17.50 -3.82 7.60
CA ASN A 32 17.71 -5.11 6.95
C ASN A 32 17.38 -5.15 5.44
N LEU A 33 17.60 -4.03 4.74
CA LEU A 33 17.39 -3.91 3.30
C LEU A 33 18.48 -4.68 2.53
N LYS A 34 18.07 -5.69 1.77
CA LYS A 34 18.97 -6.47 0.91
C LYS A 34 19.55 -5.59 -0.19
N GLY A 35 20.84 -5.76 -0.48
CA GLY A 35 21.53 -5.02 -1.55
C GLY A 35 21.79 -3.54 -1.24
N ASP A 36 21.64 -3.14 0.02
CA ASP A 36 21.96 -1.81 0.51
C ASP A 36 23.19 -1.83 1.41
N SER A 37 24.09 -0.85 1.24
CA SER A 37 25.29 -0.71 2.07
C SER A 37 25.02 0.00 3.40
N LYS A 38 23.84 0.62 3.54
CA LYS A 38 23.45 1.33 4.76
C LYS A 38 22.80 0.38 5.77
N LYS A 39 23.10 0.58 7.06
CA LYS A 39 22.45 -0.15 8.17
C LYS A 39 20.92 0.04 8.20
N PHE A 40 20.48 1.24 7.82
CA PHE A 40 19.06 1.58 7.68
C PHE A 40 18.88 2.68 6.64
N ARG A 41 17.65 2.77 6.12
CA ARG A 41 17.15 3.94 5.39
C ARG A 41 16.11 4.63 6.25
N ARG A 42 15.99 5.94 6.11
CA ARG A 42 14.96 6.74 6.78
C ARG A 42 14.03 7.29 5.72
N ALA A 43 12.74 7.04 5.87
CA ALA A 43 11.70 7.62 5.04
C ALA A 43 11.06 8.81 5.73
N ASP A 44 10.59 9.78 4.96
CA ASP A 44 10.04 11.02 5.51
C ASP A 44 8.71 10.73 6.24
N PHE A 45 7.87 9.87 5.64
CA PHE A 45 6.64 9.39 6.25
C PHE A 45 6.43 7.90 6.00
N PHE A 46 5.75 7.25 6.93
CA PHE A 46 5.21 5.90 6.82
C PHE A 46 3.72 5.93 7.16
N LEU A 47 2.91 5.29 6.32
CA LEU A 47 1.45 5.18 6.48
C LEU A 47 1.12 3.75 6.96
N PRO A 48 0.83 3.54 8.25
CA PRO A 48 0.68 2.19 8.81
C PRO A 48 -0.48 1.41 8.19
N GLU A 49 -1.65 2.04 8.03
CA GLU A 49 -2.85 1.44 7.46
C GLU A 49 -2.59 0.85 6.06
N TYR A 50 -1.86 1.60 5.24
CA TYR A 50 -1.57 1.22 3.87
C TYR A 50 -0.28 0.39 3.75
N ASN A 51 0.55 0.30 4.80
CA ASN A 51 1.92 -0.20 4.72
C ASN A 51 2.68 0.39 3.50
N VAL A 52 2.69 1.73 3.42
CA VAL A 52 3.27 2.51 2.32
C VAL A 52 4.14 3.63 2.90
N TYR A 53 5.31 3.85 2.31
CA TYR A 53 6.20 4.95 2.66
C TYR A 53 6.00 6.16 1.75
N ILE A 54 6.37 7.36 2.20
CA ILE A 54 6.41 8.57 1.37
C ILE A 54 7.78 9.25 1.49
N GLU A 55 8.27 9.72 0.36
CA GLU A 55 9.51 10.50 0.21
C GLU A 55 9.23 11.81 -0.52
N TYR A 56 9.66 12.93 0.03
CA TYR A 56 9.74 14.20 -0.66
C TYR A 56 11.13 14.39 -1.29
N LEU A 57 11.16 14.52 -2.62
CA LEU A 57 12.37 14.61 -3.41
C LEU A 57 12.80 16.08 -3.62
N GLY A 58 12.94 16.85 -2.53
CA GLY A 58 13.23 18.29 -2.58
C GLY A 58 14.46 18.67 -3.41
N GLY A 59 15.46 17.78 -3.51
CA GLY A 59 16.67 17.98 -4.30
C GLY A 59 16.51 17.77 -5.81
N TRP A 60 15.35 17.32 -6.29
CA TRP A 60 15.18 16.87 -7.68
C TRP A 60 15.41 17.95 -8.73
N ASP A 61 15.04 19.19 -8.41
CA ASP A 61 15.07 20.35 -9.31
C ASP A 61 16.05 21.44 -8.83
N LYS A 62 17.08 21.07 -8.06
CA LYS A 62 18.15 22.00 -7.67
C LYS A 62 18.69 22.78 -8.87
N LYS A 63 19.01 24.07 -8.70
CA LYS A 63 19.48 24.93 -9.80
C LYS A 63 20.87 24.53 -10.30
N ASP A 64 21.77 24.20 -9.37
CA ASP A 64 23.10 23.72 -9.71
C ASP A 64 23.03 22.34 -10.40
N PRO A 65 23.61 22.17 -11.61
CA PRO A 65 23.56 20.90 -12.33
C PRO A 65 24.29 19.74 -11.65
N LEU A 66 25.40 20.00 -10.95
CA LEU A 66 26.18 18.96 -10.27
C LEU A 66 25.41 18.47 -9.05
N GLU A 67 24.91 19.38 -8.22
CA GLU A 67 24.08 19.03 -7.06
C GLU A 67 22.81 18.29 -7.50
N ARG A 68 22.12 18.77 -8.55
CA ARG A 68 20.93 18.11 -9.09
C ARG A 68 21.23 16.67 -9.54
N ARG A 69 22.35 16.46 -10.22
CA ARG A 69 22.77 15.11 -10.67
C ARG A 69 23.01 14.21 -9.47
N ASP A 70 23.70 14.70 -8.45
CA ASP A 70 24.07 13.92 -7.28
C ASP A 70 22.83 13.59 -6.42
N GLU A 71 21.91 14.54 -6.24
CA GLU A 71 20.58 14.32 -5.63
C GLU A 71 19.80 13.21 -6.35
N ARG A 72 19.66 13.34 -7.68
CA ARG A 72 18.94 12.36 -8.50
C ARG A 72 19.58 10.98 -8.37
N ARG A 73 20.91 10.88 -8.36
CA ARG A 73 21.62 9.61 -8.15
C ARG A 73 21.30 8.99 -6.78
N ARG A 74 21.25 9.79 -5.71
CA ARG A 74 20.87 9.31 -4.37
C ARG A 74 19.44 8.79 -4.37
N TYR A 75 18.50 9.51 -4.98
CA TYR A 75 17.11 9.10 -5.09
C TYR A 75 16.92 7.84 -5.92
N TYR A 76 17.60 7.72 -7.07
CA TYR A 76 17.55 6.51 -7.88
C TYR A 76 18.07 5.29 -7.12
N LYS A 77 19.18 5.42 -6.40
CA LYS A 77 19.70 4.31 -5.59
C LYS A 77 18.71 3.90 -4.50
N LYS A 78 18.09 4.86 -3.81
CA LYS A 78 17.08 4.59 -2.77
C LYS A 78 15.84 3.91 -3.37
N LYS A 79 15.34 4.41 -4.50
CA LYS A 79 14.24 3.81 -5.27
C LYS A 79 14.51 2.37 -5.65
N GLN A 80 15.71 2.10 -6.16
CA GLN A 80 16.13 0.75 -6.54
C GLN A 80 16.14 -0.18 -5.32
N VAL A 81 16.70 0.27 -4.19
CA VAL A 81 16.71 -0.51 -2.95
C VAL A 81 15.29 -0.79 -2.46
N TYR A 82 14.40 0.19 -2.48
CA TYR A 82 13.00 -0.02 -2.07
C TYR A 82 12.30 -1.02 -2.98
N ALA A 83 12.42 -0.85 -4.30
CA ALA A 83 11.83 -1.75 -5.27
C ALA A 83 12.34 -3.19 -5.12
N SER A 84 13.65 -3.39 -4.96
CA SER A 84 14.23 -4.74 -4.81
C SER A 84 13.88 -5.42 -3.48
N ASN A 85 13.36 -4.67 -2.51
CA ASN A 85 12.91 -5.19 -1.22
C ASN A 85 11.37 -5.21 -1.10
N GLY A 86 10.63 -5.01 -2.21
CA GLY A 86 9.16 -5.03 -2.21
C GLY A 86 8.52 -3.88 -1.44
N ILE A 87 9.25 -2.78 -1.21
CA ILE A 87 8.76 -1.65 -0.44
C ILE A 87 7.94 -0.73 -1.34
N ARG A 88 6.65 -0.60 -1.00
CA ARG A 88 5.75 0.37 -1.62
C ARG A 88 6.06 1.77 -1.09
N CYS A 89 6.39 2.68 -2.00
CA CYS A 89 6.76 4.05 -1.66
C CYS A 89 6.19 5.04 -2.67
N ILE A 90 5.56 6.10 -2.17
CA ILE A 90 5.13 7.27 -2.94
C ILE A 90 6.28 8.26 -2.96
N TYR A 91 6.62 8.76 -4.14
CA TYR A 91 7.65 9.77 -4.31
C TYR A 91 6.99 11.08 -4.76
N ILE A 92 7.08 12.11 -3.93
CA ILE A 92 6.55 13.45 -4.18
C ILE A 92 7.68 14.34 -4.68
N TYR A 93 7.46 14.98 -5.81
CA TYR A 93 8.44 15.87 -6.45
C TYR A 93 8.12 17.35 -6.19
N PRO A 94 9.10 18.27 -6.27
CA PRO A 94 8.87 19.70 -6.03
C PRO A 94 7.74 20.30 -6.87
N ASN A 95 7.63 19.90 -8.14
CA ASN A 95 6.57 20.36 -9.05
C ASN A 95 5.17 19.82 -8.70
N GLN A 96 5.05 18.90 -7.75
CA GLN A 96 3.78 18.31 -7.31
C GLN A 96 3.21 18.93 -6.03
N LEU A 97 3.93 19.87 -5.41
CA LEU A 97 3.55 20.43 -4.10
C LEU A 97 2.18 21.12 -4.10
N ASN A 98 1.72 21.65 -5.24
CA ASN A 98 0.40 22.28 -5.34
C ASN A 98 -0.77 21.29 -5.40
N TYR A 99 -0.51 19.99 -5.53
CA TYR A 99 -1.55 18.96 -5.67
C TYR A 99 -1.17 17.64 -4.99
N VAL A 100 -0.42 17.71 -3.88
CA VAL A 100 0.11 16.54 -3.15
C VAL A 100 -1.00 15.58 -2.72
N SER A 101 -2.10 16.07 -2.15
CA SER A 101 -3.23 15.20 -1.72
C SER A 101 -3.74 14.33 -2.86
N ARG A 102 -3.85 14.91 -4.08
CA ARG A 102 -4.27 14.19 -5.29
C ARG A 102 -3.24 13.16 -5.74
N VAL A 103 -1.94 13.45 -5.58
CA VAL A 103 -0.87 12.47 -5.88
C VAL A 103 -0.94 11.29 -4.91
N ILE A 104 -1.06 11.56 -3.61
CA ILE A 104 -1.14 10.54 -2.56
C ILE A 104 -2.35 9.63 -2.81
N GLN A 105 -3.56 10.19 -2.93
CA GLN A 105 -4.78 9.41 -3.16
C GLN A 105 -4.69 8.53 -4.41
N ARG A 106 -4.21 9.07 -5.54
CA ARG A 106 -4.07 8.29 -6.78
C ARG A 106 -3.09 7.13 -6.63
N LYS A 107 -2.01 7.31 -5.87
CA LYS A 107 -1.00 6.27 -5.67
C LYS A 107 -1.44 5.21 -4.66
N LEU A 108 -2.11 5.61 -3.58
CA LEU A 108 -2.70 4.67 -2.64
C LEU A 108 -3.73 3.79 -3.33
N LYS A 109 -4.67 4.38 -4.09
CA LYS A 109 -5.63 3.60 -4.86
C LYS A 109 -4.95 2.59 -5.79
N LYS A 110 -3.89 3.00 -6.49
CA LYS A 110 -3.13 2.07 -7.35
C LYS A 110 -2.55 0.89 -6.57
N PHE A 111 -2.03 1.13 -5.37
CA PHE A 111 -1.49 0.06 -4.53
C PHE A 111 -2.56 -0.87 -3.95
N GLU A 112 -3.78 -0.36 -3.74
CA GLU A 112 -4.94 -1.17 -3.36
C GLU A 112 -5.39 -2.04 -4.53
N ASP A 113 -5.58 -1.44 -5.71
CA ASP A 113 -5.96 -2.13 -6.94
C ASP A 113 -4.96 -3.28 -7.26
N GLU A 114 -3.65 -3.02 -7.16
CA GLU A 114 -2.59 -4.02 -7.34
C GLU A 114 -2.66 -5.16 -6.30
N ALA A 115 -2.97 -4.84 -5.04
CA ALA A 115 -3.09 -5.85 -3.98
C ALA A 115 -4.33 -6.75 -4.16
N GLU A 116 -5.41 -6.20 -4.73
CA GLU A 116 -6.59 -6.98 -5.10
C GLU A 116 -6.32 -7.90 -6.30
N GLU A 117 -5.58 -7.42 -7.30
CA GLU A 117 -5.20 -8.18 -8.49
C GLU A 117 -4.23 -9.34 -8.22
N GLU A 118 -3.35 -9.23 -7.21
CA GLU A 118 -2.44 -10.32 -6.80
C GLU A 118 -3.17 -11.48 -6.06
N HIS A 119 -4.42 -11.26 -5.61
CA HIS A 119 -5.22 -12.26 -4.90
C HIS A 119 -6.59 -12.58 -5.54
N PRO A 120 -6.67 -12.79 -6.86
CA PRO A 120 -7.96 -12.95 -7.55
C PRO A 120 -8.63 -14.27 -7.17
N GLU A 121 -7.85 -15.32 -6.93
CA GLU A 121 -8.34 -16.64 -6.51
C GLU A 121 -8.99 -16.61 -5.13
N LYS A 122 -8.46 -15.81 -4.19
CA LYS A 122 -9.06 -15.66 -2.86
C LYS A 122 -10.41 -14.94 -2.93
N ASN A 123 -10.52 -13.95 -3.82
CA ASN A 123 -11.76 -13.20 -4.04
C ASN A 123 -12.82 -14.06 -4.74
N LYS A 124 -12.44 -14.84 -5.77
CA LYS A 124 -13.35 -15.82 -6.42
C LYS A 124 -13.88 -16.85 -5.42
N ARG A 125 -13.00 -17.40 -4.58
CA ARG A 125 -13.38 -18.39 -3.54
C ARG A 125 -14.39 -17.79 -2.55
N THR A 126 -14.16 -16.56 -2.10
CA THR A 126 -15.05 -15.85 -1.18
C THR A 126 -16.41 -15.55 -1.82
N LEU A 127 -16.41 -15.09 -3.08
CA LEU A 127 -17.64 -14.82 -3.84
C LEU A 127 -18.46 -16.09 -4.06
N LEU A 128 -17.81 -17.21 -4.39
CA LEU A 128 -18.45 -18.51 -4.59
C LEU A 128 -19.08 -19.02 -3.29
N ILE A 129 -18.36 -18.96 -2.17
CA ILE A 129 -18.89 -19.34 -0.85
C ILE A 129 -20.12 -18.48 -0.51
N THR A 130 -20.03 -17.17 -0.72
CA THR A 130 -21.14 -16.24 -0.45
C THR A 130 -22.36 -16.57 -1.29
N ALA A 131 -22.17 -16.84 -2.59
CA ALA A 131 -23.25 -17.23 -3.50
C ALA A 131 -23.92 -18.55 -3.08
N ILE A 132 -23.14 -19.54 -2.64
CA ILE A 132 -23.67 -20.81 -2.18
C ILE A 132 -24.47 -20.66 -0.88
N VAL A 133 -23.97 -19.86 0.07
CA VAL A 133 -24.69 -19.56 1.31
C VAL A 133 -26.03 -18.88 1.00
N VAL A 134 -26.05 -17.89 0.11
CA VAL A 134 -27.29 -17.23 -0.33
C VAL A 134 -28.25 -18.24 -0.97
N LEU A 135 -27.75 -19.14 -1.83
CA LEU A 135 -28.56 -20.18 -2.46
C LEU A 135 -29.22 -21.11 -1.42
N ILE A 136 -28.50 -21.52 -0.38
CA ILE A 136 -29.03 -22.36 0.71
C ILE A 136 -30.14 -21.62 1.49
N LEU A 137 -29.98 -20.30 1.69
CA LEU A 137 -30.96 -19.50 2.44
C LEU A 137 -32.29 -19.35 1.70
N ILE A 138 -32.27 -19.22 0.36
CA ILE A 138 -33.47 -19.02 -0.46
C ILE A 138 -34.21 -20.30 -0.83
N ILE A 139 -33.64 -21.49 -0.57
CA ILE A 139 -34.33 -22.76 -0.84
C ILE A 139 -35.50 -22.92 0.14
N PRO A 140 -36.74 -23.09 -0.36
CA PRO A 140 -37.92 -23.34 0.46
C PRO A 140 -37.93 -24.81 0.91
N ALA A 141 -36.97 -25.18 1.73
CA ALA A 141 -36.90 -26.45 2.44
C ALA A 141 -37.02 -26.17 3.93
N GLU A 142 -37.74 -27.04 4.65
CA GLU A 142 -37.94 -26.94 6.10
C GLU A 142 -37.44 -28.20 6.81
N GLY A 143 -37.02 -28.07 8.07
CA GLY A 143 -36.62 -29.21 8.90
C GLY A 143 -35.38 -29.96 8.39
N LEU A 144 -35.46 -31.29 8.40
CA LEU A 144 -34.31 -32.19 8.19
C LEU A 144 -33.75 -32.14 6.76
N GLU A 145 -34.60 -31.87 5.76
CA GLU A 145 -34.22 -31.81 4.35
C GLU A 145 -33.26 -30.66 4.06
N LYS A 146 -33.48 -29.49 4.69
CA LYS A 146 -32.59 -28.33 4.56
C LYS A 146 -31.21 -28.61 5.15
N ILE A 147 -31.15 -29.34 6.28
CA ILE A 147 -29.91 -29.71 6.96
C ILE A 147 -29.09 -30.69 6.09
N ILE A 148 -29.76 -31.71 5.54
CA ILE A 148 -29.11 -32.69 4.65
C ILE A 148 -28.58 -31.99 3.39
N LEU A 149 -29.38 -31.12 2.77
CA LEU A 149 -28.99 -30.39 1.57
C LEU A 149 -27.80 -29.46 1.82
N ALA A 150 -27.81 -28.71 2.93
CA ALA A 150 -26.68 -27.88 3.34
C ALA A 150 -25.42 -28.72 3.60
N GLY A 151 -25.55 -29.87 4.25
CA GLY A 151 -24.44 -30.79 4.52
C GLY A 151 -23.81 -31.37 3.24
N VAL A 152 -24.62 -31.77 2.26
CA VAL A 152 -24.14 -32.28 0.96
C VAL A 152 -23.40 -31.18 0.19
N ILE A 153 -23.95 -29.96 0.17
CA ILE A 153 -23.31 -28.82 -0.49
C ILE A 153 -21.97 -28.48 0.17
N LEU A 154 -21.91 -28.44 1.51
CA LEU A 154 -20.65 -28.25 2.26
C LEU A 154 -19.61 -29.33 1.97
N ALA A 155 -20.01 -30.60 1.87
CA ALA A 155 -19.12 -31.70 1.53
C ALA A 155 -18.57 -31.59 0.10
N LEU A 156 -19.39 -31.16 -0.86
CA LEU A 156 -18.96 -30.93 -2.24
C LEU A 156 -17.99 -29.75 -2.36
N ILE A 157 -18.25 -28.64 -1.65
CA ILE A 157 -17.32 -27.51 -1.56
C ILE A 157 -15.98 -27.98 -0.97
N TYR A 158 -16.02 -28.71 0.15
CA TYR A 158 -14.81 -29.20 0.79
C TYR A 158 -13.97 -30.10 -0.13
N LYS A 159 -14.62 -30.96 -0.91
CA LYS A 159 -13.94 -31.83 -1.88
C LYS A 159 -13.29 -31.05 -3.03
N LEU A 160 -13.96 -30.03 -3.56
CA LEU A 160 -13.42 -29.17 -4.63
C LEU A 160 -12.25 -28.29 -4.18
N TYR A 161 -12.05 -28.08 -2.87
CA TYR A 161 -11.03 -27.18 -2.32
C TYR A 161 -9.80 -27.89 -1.75
N LYS A 162 -9.77 -29.23 -1.74
CA LYS A 162 -8.65 -30.03 -1.23
C LYS A 162 -7.70 -30.52 -2.35
N GLU A 163 -8.03 -30.24 -3.61
CA GLU A 163 -7.17 -30.39 -4.79
C GLU A 163 -6.49 -29.04 -5.13
#